data_AF-A0A2E7VH26-F1
#
_entry.id   AF-A0A2E7VH26-F1
#
_cell.length_a   1.000
_cell.length_b   1.000
_cell.length_c   1.000
_cell.angle_alpha   90.00
_cell.angle_beta   90.00
_cell.angle_gamma   90.00
#
_symmetry.space_group_name_H-M   'P 1'
#
loop_
_entity.id
_entity.type
_entity.pdbx_description
1 polymer ?
#
loop_
_entity_poly.entity_id
_entity_poly.type
_entity_poly.pdbx_seq_one_letter_code
_entity_poly.pdbx_strand_id
1 'polypeptide(L)'
;MKTFRVLCLVGAICLSGSFLFADPVVSASTADGIVNQAAIGEVSHVSFDGSGQLRNATGTAATLVEPVGLAPLAPKRLQSGQTGEASAALAYDDGTFTRLSSDETSWTSNHQALQVDSDGMLEVGQVSERVRVRLTATAEGFSAEVLVRVDPLPEDESAHEPEPGKGPWPDATSLGVGWFQSQWFGSFHPTKNRWIYHDGLGWLYPSGDSPDNLWLWDQQQRWMWTNREVYPQLFRHHDQTWLYYMIEVKSQRIFFNYSTNQLEFE
;
A
#
# COMPACT_ATOMS: atom_id res chain seq x y z
N MET A 1 -7.69 30.96 75.67
CA MET A 1 -9.12 30.76 75.32
C MET A 1 -9.80 32.12 75.24
N LYS A 2 -10.70 32.27 74.26
CA LYS A 2 -11.58 33.42 73.92
C LYS A 2 -10.99 34.49 72.99
N THR A 3 -11.46 34.34 71.75
CA THR A 3 -11.52 35.21 70.57
C THR A 3 -12.07 36.61 70.83
N PHE A 4 -11.50 37.60 70.14
CA PHE A 4 -12.21 38.78 69.66
C PHE A 4 -11.82 39.02 68.20
N ARG A 5 -12.82 38.99 67.30
CA ARG A 5 -12.67 39.34 65.88
C ARG A 5 -12.75 40.86 65.76
N VAL A 6 -11.80 41.46 65.05
CA VAL A 6 -11.91 42.84 64.55
C VAL A 6 -11.95 42.79 63.03
N LEU A 7 -13.02 43.35 62.50
CA LEU A 7 -13.37 43.49 61.10
C LEU A 7 -12.48 44.58 60.50
N CYS A 8 -11.67 44.27 59.48
CA CYS A 8 -10.89 45.27 58.76
C CYS A 8 -11.60 45.61 57.45
N LEU A 9 -12.15 46.81 57.37
CA LEU A 9 -12.64 47.43 56.13
C LEU A 9 -11.43 47.77 55.25
N VAL A 10 -11.42 47.31 54.00
CA VAL A 10 -10.52 47.83 52.97
C VAL A 10 -11.39 48.44 51.88
N GLY A 11 -11.25 49.76 51.71
CA GLY A 11 -11.97 50.54 50.71
C GLY A 11 -11.45 50.25 49.30
N ALA A 12 -12.36 49.95 48.38
CA ALA A 12 -12.08 49.91 46.95
C ALA A 12 -12.29 51.30 46.36
N ILE A 13 -11.21 51.89 45.86
CA ILE A 13 -11.21 53.14 45.09
C ILE A 13 -11.82 52.82 43.72
N CYS A 14 -12.99 53.40 43.41
CA CYS A 14 -13.57 53.37 42.07
C CYS A 14 -12.88 54.42 41.19
N LEU A 15 -12.05 53.99 40.23
CA LEU A 15 -11.73 54.79 39.05
C LEU A 15 -12.74 54.47 37.95
N SER A 16 -13.61 55.44 37.66
CA SER A 16 -14.47 55.44 36.48
C SER A 16 -13.62 55.72 35.23
N GLY A 17 -13.29 54.68 34.47
CA GLY A 17 -12.72 54.80 33.13
C GLY A 17 -13.85 54.88 32.09
N SER A 18 -14.15 56.08 31.60
CA SER A 18 -14.98 56.26 30.41
C SER A 18 -14.18 55.79 29.19
N PHE A 19 -14.49 54.61 28.67
CA PHE A 19 -13.99 54.18 27.36
C PHE A 19 -14.77 54.94 26.27
N LEU A 20 -14.09 55.87 25.61
CA LEU A 20 -14.53 56.40 24.32
C LEU A 20 -14.47 55.26 23.31
N PHE A 21 -15.61 54.71 22.93
CA PHE A 21 -15.72 53.93 21.71
C PHE A 21 -15.55 54.91 20.55
N ALA A 22 -14.40 54.85 19.87
CA ALA A 22 -14.26 55.45 18.56
C ALA A 22 -15.03 54.55 17.59
N ASP A 23 -16.13 55.05 17.05
CA ASP A 23 -16.77 54.41 15.90
C ASP A 23 -15.76 54.35 14.75
N PRO A 24 -15.58 53.19 14.09
CA PRO A 24 -14.68 53.10 12.94
C PRO A 24 -15.18 54.04 11.84
N VAL A 25 -14.36 55.03 11.50
CA VAL A 25 -14.63 55.95 10.38
C VAL A 25 -14.52 55.16 9.09
N VAL A 26 -15.65 54.73 8.53
CA VAL A 26 -15.74 54.20 7.18
C VAL A 26 -15.47 55.33 6.21
N SER A 27 -14.25 55.37 5.66
CA SER A 27 -13.89 56.32 4.59
C SER A 27 -14.10 55.64 3.25
N ALA A 28 -15.14 56.04 2.52
CA ALA A 28 -15.33 55.66 1.13
C ALA A 28 -14.56 56.65 0.24
N SER A 29 -13.57 56.18 -0.51
CA SER A 29 -13.03 56.92 -1.65
C SER A 29 -13.42 56.20 -2.93
N THR A 30 -14.01 56.93 -3.87
CA THR A 30 -14.39 56.41 -5.19
C THR A 30 -13.42 56.96 -6.21
N ALA A 31 -12.57 56.09 -6.76
CA ALA A 31 -11.90 56.33 -8.03
C ALA A 31 -12.01 55.05 -8.86
N ASP A 32 -12.56 55.17 -10.06
CA ASP A 32 -12.50 54.16 -11.13
C ASP A 32 -13.12 52.78 -10.81
N GLY A 33 -14.33 52.78 -10.23
CA GLY A 33 -15.14 51.56 -10.11
C GLY A 33 -14.68 50.57 -9.02
N ILE A 34 -13.62 50.87 -8.28
CA ILE A 34 -13.18 50.06 -7.14
C ILE A 34 -13.80 50.63 -5.85
N VAL A 35 -14.77 49.90 -5.29
CA VAL A 35 -15.30 50.17 -3.94
C VAL A 35 -14.42 49.39 -2.95
N ASN A 36 -13.53 50.09 -2.24
CA ASN A 36 -12.80 49.50 -1.12
C ASN A 36 -13.68 49.56 0.14
N GLN A 37 -14.13 48.40 0.62
CA GLN A 37 -14.88 48.27 1.88
C GLN A 37 -13.99 47.85 3.07
N ALA A 38 -12.66 47.90 2.89
CA ALA A 38 -11.71 47.47 3.91
C ALA A 38 -11.68 48.41 5.12
N ALA A 39 -11.97 47.89 6.31
CA ALA A 39 -11.63 48.57 7.56
C ALA A 39 -10.10 48.51 7.78
N ILE A 40 -9.50 49.60 8.25
CA ILE A 40 -8.07 49.67 8.54
C ILE A 40 -7.71 48.62 9.60
N GLY A 41 -6.89 47.63 9.24
CA GLY A 41 -6.45 46.56 10.12
C GLY A 41 -7.04 45.17 9.83
N GLU A 42 -7.97 45.05 8.89
CA GLU A 42 -8.49 43.75 8.43
C GLU A 42 -7.61 43.12 7.35
N VAL A 43 -7.64 41.79 7.27
CA VAL A 43 -6.96 41.06 6.19
C VAL A 43 -7.77 41.26 4.91
N SER A 44 -7.09 41.70 3.86
CA SER A 44 -7.67 41.81 2.52
C SER A 44 -7.31 40.57 1.71
N HIS A 45 -8.30 39.98 1.05
CA HIS A 45 -8.14 38.82 0.19
C HIS A 45 -8.60 39.17 -1.22
N VAL A 46 -7.73 38.93 -2.19
CA VAL A 46 -8.00 39.20 -3.60
C VAL A 46 -8.12 37.86 -4.31
N SER A 47 -9.32 37.57 -4.82
CA SER A 47 -9.62 36.38 -5.61
C SER A 47 -10.18 36.76 -6.97
N PHE A 48 -10.35 35.77 -7.84
CA PHE A 48 -11.06 35.93 -9.10
C PHE A 48 -12.38 35.16 -9.01
N ASP A 49 -13.48 35.75 -9.47
CA ASP A 49 -14.72 34.99 -9.58
C ASP A 49 -14.67 33.98 -10.74
N GLY A 50 -15.68 33.09 -10.82
CA GLY A 50 -15.81 32.10 -11.90
C GLY A 50 -15.94 32.68 -13.32
N SER A 51 -16.02 34.02 -13.47
CA SER A 51 -16.02 34.73 -14.74
C SER A 51 -14.68 35.43 -15.05
N GLY A 52 -13.70 35.34 -14.15
CA GLY A 52 -12.38 35.95 -14.26
C GLY A 52 -12.32 37.42 -13.84
N GLN A 53 -13.34 37.95 -13.17
CA GLN A 53 -13.28 39.30 -12.61
C GLN A 53 -12.59 39.30 -11.24
N LEU A 54 -11.79 40.34 -11.00
CA LEU A 54 -11.14 40.55 -9.71
C LEU A 54 -12.19 40.88 -8.64
N ARG A 55 -12.16 40.11 -7.55
CA ARG A 55 -12.91 40.38 -6.32
C ARG A 55 -11.92 40.74 -5.20
N ASN A 56 -12.23 41.81 -4.47
CA ASN A 56 -11.50 42.19 -3.27
C ASN A 56 -12.48 42.13 -2.09
N ALA A 57 -12.19 41.27 -1.11
CA ALA A 57 -13.01 41.06 0.07
C ALA A 57 -12.18 41.26 1.35
N THR A 58 -12.82 41.72 2.43
CA THR A 58 -12.18 41.99 3.71
C THR A 58 -12.86 41.24 4.85
N GLY A 59 -12.07 40.73 5.79
CA GLY A 59 -12.54 39.86 6.87
C GLY A 59 -11.40 39.07 7.51
N THR A 60 -11.74 38.05 8.30
CA THR A 60 -10.74 37.11 8.85
C THR A 60 -10.21 36.18 7.77
N ALA A 61 -8.91 35.88 7.78
CA ALA A 61 -8.26 35.06 6.75
C ALA A 61 -8.99 33.73 6.48
N ALA A 62 -9.43 33.02 7.52
CA ALA A 62 -10.15 31.75 7.39
C ALA A 62 -11.57 31.86 6.77
N THR A 63 -12.12 33.07 6.66
CA THR A 63 -13.48 33.34 6.11
C THR A 63 -13.45 33.78 4.66
N LEU A 64 -12.26 34.08 4.13
CA LEU A 64 -12.05 34.61 2.79
C LEU A 64 -11.50 33.56 1.81
N VAL A 65 -11.04 32.43 2.33
CA VAL A 65 -10.48 31.32 1.56
C VAL A 65 -11.63 30.54 0.92
N GLU A 66 -11.66 30.49 -0.42
CA GLU A 66 -12.73 29.81 -1.18
C GLU A 66 -12.22 28.48 -1.76
N PRO A 67 -13.05 27.41 -1.77
CA PRO A 67 -12.68 26.16 -2.41
C PRO A 67 -12.63 26.37 -3.93
N VAL A 68 -11.54 25.94 -4.55
CA VAL A 68 -11.28 26.08 -6.00
C VAL A 68 -11.40 24.73 -6.71
N GLY A 69 -11.26 23.62 -5.99
CA GLY A 69 -11.38 22.30 -6.59
C GLY A 69 -11.34 21.15 -5.60
N LEU A 70 -11.43 19.95 -6.16
CA LEU A 70 -11.35 18.69 -5.42
C LEU A 70 -10.09 17.92 -5.85
N ALA A 71 -9.35 17.42 -4.87
CA ALA A 71 -8.17 16.59 -5.05
C ALA A 71 -8.47 15.17 -4.55
N PRO A 72 -8.79 14.22 -5.46
CA PRO A 72 -9.01 12.82 -5.10
C PRO A 72 -7.67 12.09 -4.91
N LEU A 73 -7.57 11.30 -3.86
CA LEU A 73 -6.44 10.44 -3.54
C LEU A 73 -6.90 8.99 -3.48
N ALA A 74 -6.26 8.15 -4.27
CA ALA A 74 -6.41 6.71 -4.23
C ALA A 74 -5.06 6.03 -4.57
N PRO A 75 -4.84 4.77 -4.15
CA PRO A 75 -3.68 3.99 -4.56
C PRO A 75 -3.59 3.91 -6.08
N LYS A 76 -2.40 4.20 -6.64
CA LYS A 76 -2.19 4.13 -8.09
C LYS A 76 -2.28 2.70 -8.65
N ARG A 77 -2.03 1.70 -7.79
CA ARG A 77 -1.98 0.28 -8.11
C ARG A 77 -2.57 -0.53 -6.96
N LEU A 78 -3.43 -1.48 -7.28
CA LEU A 78 -4.00 -2.48 -6.37
C LEU A 78 -3.97 -3.84 -7.04
N GLN A 79 -3.73 -4.89 -6.26
CA GLN A 79 -3.95 -6.27 -6.68
C GLN A 79 -5.37 -6.70 -6.33
N SER A 80 -5.90 -7.65 -7.07
CA SER A 80 -7.21 -8.21 -6.73
C SER A 80 -7.19 -8.84 -5.33
N GLY A 81 -8.23 -8.58 -4.52
CA GLY A 81 -8.29 -8.98 -3.11
C GLY A 81 -7.45 -8.13 -2.14
N GLN A 82 -6.68 -7.15 -2.62
CA GLN A 82 -6.01 -6.17 -1.78
C GLN A 82 -6.99 -5.09 -1.31
N THR A 83 -6.79 -4.56 -0.10
CA THR A 83 -7.55 -3.41 0.41
C THR A 83 -6.82 -2.10 0.13
N GLY A 84 -7.60 -1.03 -0.04
CA GLY A 84 -7.09 0.33 -0.18
C GLY A 84 -8.10 1.34 0.37
N GLU A 85 -7.70 2.61 0.48
CA GLU A 85 -8.58 3.70 0.89
C GLU A 85 -8.62 4.75 -0.23
N ALA A 86 -9.80 5.27 -0.51
CA ALA A 86 -10.00 6.46 -1.33
C ALA A 86 -10.41 7.63 -0.43
N SER A 87 -9.72 8.75 -0.57
CA SER A 87 -10.03 9.98 0.17
C SER A 87 -10.02 11.17 -0.77
N ALA A 88 -10.68 12.26 -0.39
CA ALA A 88 -10.67 13.50 -1.15
C ALA A 88 -10.29 14.67 -0.25
N ALA A 89 -9.71 15.70 -0.84
CA ALA A 89 -9.44 16.95 -0.16
C ALA A 89 -9.94 18.12 -1.00
N LEU A 90 -10.53 19.13 -0.36
CA LEU A 90 -10.79 20.41 -1.02
C LEU A 90 -9.48 21.16 -1.15
N ALA A 91 -9.24 21.70 -2.34
CA ALA A 91 -8.15 22.60 -2.64
C ALA A 91 -8.68 24.03 -2.60
N TYR A 92 -7.98 24.92 -1.90
CA TYR A 92 -8.37 26.31 -1.77
C TYR A 92 -7.46 27.22 -2.60
N ASP A 93 -7.90 28.45 -2.85
CA ASP A 93 -7.16 29.46 -3.63
C ASP A 93 -5.83 29.88 -3.01
N ASP A 94 -5.68 29.78 -1.69
CA ASP A 94 -4.43 29.99 -0.97
C ASP A 94 -3.43 28.83 -1.12
N GLY A 95 -3.81 27.76 -1.82
CA GLY A 95 -3.00 26.56 -2.04
C GLY A 95 -3.02 25.56 -0.89
N THR A 96 -3.84 25.79 0.14
CA THR A 96 -4.06 24.82 1.21
C THR A 96 -5.03 23.71 0.78
N PHE A 97 -4.98 22.59 1.51
CA PHE A 97 -5.85 21.44 1.27
C PHE A 97 -6.50 20.98 2.58
N THR A 98 -7.79 20.72 2.57
CA THR A 98 -8.53 20.16 3.71
C THR A 98 -9.07 18.80 3.32
N ARG A 99 -8.64 17.75 4.04
CA ARG A 99 -9.15 16.38 3.83
C ARG A 99 -10.61 16.32 4.27
N LEU A 100 -11.45 15.79 3.39
CA LEU A 100 -12.85 15.53 3.65
C LEU A 100 -13.02 14.19 4.37
N SER A 101 -14.08 14.11 5.17
CA SER A 101 -14.55 12.84 5.72
C SER A 101 -15.26 12.01 4.65
N SER A 102 -15.45 10.71 4.93
CA SER A 102 -16.16 9.79 4.03
C SER A 102 -17.61 10.22 3.79
N ASP A 103 -18.28 10.78 4.80
CA ASP A 103 -19.68 11.20 4.72
C ASP A 103 -19.90 12.43 3.82
N GLU A 104 -18.85 13.23 3.63
CA GLU A 104 -18.87 14.45 2.81
C GLU A 104 -18.54 14.17 1.33
N THR A 105 -18.03 12.96 1.02
CA THR A 105 -17.53 12.62 -0.31
C THR A 105 -18.31 11.47 -0.91
N SER A 106 -18.89 11.69 -2.09
CA SER A 106 -19.50 10.61 -2.87
C SER A 106 -18.54 10.12 -3.95
N TRP A 107 -18.42 8.80 -4.08
CA TRP A 107 -17.58 8.15 -5.08
C TRP A 107 -18.41 7.37 -6.07
N THR A 108 -18.03 7.44 -7.35
CA THR A 108 -18.60 6.59 -8.40
C THR A 108 -17.49 5.90 -9.17
N SER A 109 -17.70 4.61 -9.47
CA SER A 109 -16.78 3.81 -10.26
C SER A 109 -17.38 3.51 -11.63
N ASN A 110 -16.54 3.56 -12.66
CA ASN A 110 -16.95 3.19 -14.01
C ASN A 110 -16.85 1.67 -14.30
N HIS A 111 -16.36 0.87 -13.34
CA HIS A 111 -16.11 -0.56 -13.54
C HIS A 111 -16.40 -1.38 -12.27
N GLN A 112 -17.00 -2.57 -12.43
CA GLN A 112 -17.38 -3.42 -11.30
C GLN A 112 -16.18 -3.98 -10.50
N ALA A 113 -14.99 -4.01 -11.11
CA ALA A 113 -13.77 -4.49 -10.47
C ALA A 113 -13.27 -3.66 -9.28
N LEU A 114 -13.75 -2.43 -9.11
CA LEU A 114 -13.33 -1.57 -8.01
C LEU A 114 -14.52 -0.73 -7.57
N GLN A 115 -14.99 -0.93 -6.36
CA GLN A 115 -16.04 -0.13 -5.74
C GLN A 115 -15.47 0.62 -4.53
N VAL A 116 -16.15 1.70 -4.14
CA VAL A 116 -15.82 2.44 -2.91
C VAL A 116 -16.99 2.27 -1.95
N ASP A 117 -16.72 1.81 -0.74
CA ASP A 117 -17.71 1.63 0.31
C ASP A 117 -18.06 2.97 0.99
N SER A 118 -19.11 2.98 1.83
CA SER A 118 -19.54 4.18 2.58
C SER A 118 -18.45 4.80 3.44
N ASP A 119 -17.49 3.98 3.89
CA ASP A 119 -16.40 4.38 4.78
C ASP A 119 -15.17 4.88 3.99
N GLY A 120 -15.26 4.99 2.67
CA GLY A 120 -14.14 5.39 1.79
C GLY A 120 -13.15 4.25 1.49
N MET A 121 -13.45 3.02 1.90
CA MET A 121 -12.61 1.85 1.62
C MET A 121 -12.85 1.32 0.20
N LEU A 122 -11.78 0.86 -0.44
CA LEU A 122 -11.81 0.29 -1.78
C LEU A 122 -12.05 -1.22 -1.72
N GLU A 123 -13.13 -1.67 -2.34
CA GLU A 123 -13.44 -3.07 -2.58
C GLU A 123 -12.95 -3.48 -3.97
N VAL A 124 -11.85 -4.24 -4.01
CA VAL A 124 -11.25 -4.73 -5.26
C VAL A 124 -11.81 -6.11 -5.59
N GLY A 125 -12.60 -6.19 -6.66
CA GLY A 125 -13.13 -7.44 -7.20
C GLY A 125 -12.06 -8.32 -7.85
N GLN A 126 -12.46 -9.56 -8.18
CA GLN A 126 -11.64 -10.48 -8.97
C GLN A 126 -11.58 -10.00 -10.43
N VAL A 127 -10.36 -9.88 -10.98
CA VAL A 127 -10.13 -9.47 -12.37
C VAL A 127 -9.18 -10.46 -13.02
N SER A 128 -9.51 -10.92 -14.22
CA SER A 128 -8.68 -11.85 -15.00
C SER A 128 -7.55 -11.13 -15.75
N GLU A 129 -7.75 -9.86 -16.09
CA GLU A 129 -6.77 -9.06 -16.82
C GLU A 129 -6.51 -7.72 -16.11
N ARG A 130 -5.42 -7.05 -16.48
CA ARG A 130 -5.12 -5.72 -15.95
C ARG A 130 -6.19 -4.72 -16.42
N VAL A 131 -6.85 -4.07 -15.47
CA VAL A 131 -7.87 -3.06 -15.74
C VAL A 131 -7.45 -1.71 -15.16
N ARG A 132 -7.76 -0.62 -15.85
CA ARG A 132 -7.67 0.75 -15.33
C ARG A 132 -9.06 1.24 -15.02
N VAL A 133 -9.35 1.43 -13.74
CA VAL A 133 -10.64 1.93 -13.26
C VAL A 133 -10.54 3.42 -13.02
N ARG A 134 -11.59 4.14 -13.41
CA ARG A 134 -11.77 5.56 -13.15
C ARG A 134 -12.74 5.72 -11.99
N LEU A 135 -12.26 6.32 -10.92
CA LEU A 135 -13.07 6.73 -9.77
C LEU A 135 -13.32 8.22 -9.87
N THR A 136 -14.58 8.62 -9.72
CA THR A 136 -14.98 10.03 -9.73
C THR A 136 -15.45 10.40 -8.32
N ALA A 137 -14.72 11.30 -7.67
CA ALA A 137 -15.10 11.89 -6.40
C ALA A 137 -15.95 13.14 -6.64
N THR A 138 -17.03 13.30 -5.87
CA THR A 138 -17.88 14.48 -5.92
C THR A 138 -18.17 14.96 -4.51
N ALA A 139 -17.85 16.24 -4.24
CA ALA A 139 -18.06 16.91 -2.96
C ALA A 139 -18.19 18.43 -3.18
N GLU A 140 -19.06 19.10 -2.41
CA GLU A 140 -19.30 20.56 -2.46
C GLU A 140 -19.52 21.14 -3.88
N GLY A 141 -20.12 20.37 -4.79
CA GLY A 141 -20.35 20.77 -6.18
C GLY A 141 -19.14 20.62 -7.12
N PHE A 142 -17.97 20.22 -6.60
CA PHE A 142 -16.80 19.85 -7.38
C PHE A 142 -16.81 18.37 -7.73
N SER A 143 -16.22 18.05 -8.88
CA SER A 143 -16.00 16.66 -9.31
C SER A 143 -14.60 16.50 -9.86
N ALA A 144 -13.92 15.43 -9.47
CA ALA A 144 -12.57 15.13 -9.91
C ALA A 144 -12.38 13.62 -10.03
N GLU A 145 -11.48 13.22 -10.94
CA GLU A 145 -11.27 11.83 -11.29
C GLU A 145 -9.87 11.36 -10.87
N VAL A 146 -9.79 10.10 -10.42
CA VAL A 146 -8.53 9.40 -10.18
C VAL A 146 -8.53 8.06 -10.89
N LEU A 147 -7.39 7.71 -11.50
CA LEU A 147 -7.21 6.43 -12.18
C LEU A 147 -6.46 5.45 -11.28
N VAL A 148 -7.09 4.31 -11.05
CA VAL A 148 -6.53 3.20 -10.27
C VAL A 148 -6.27 2.02 -11.21
N ARG A 149 -5.05 1.48 -11.18
CA ARG A 149 -4.73 0.26 -11.89
C ARG A 149 -5.02 -0.94 -10.99
N VAL A 150 -5.93 -1.81 -11.41
CA VAL A 150 -6.15 -3.12 -10.79
C VAL A 150 -5.39 -4.15 -11.61
N ASP A 151 -4.34 -4.71 -11.00
CA ASP A 151 -3.65 -5.86 -11.55
C ASP A 151 -4.40 -7.13 -11.12
N PRO A 152 -4.55 -8.13 -12.02
CA PRO A 152 -5.10 -9.41 -11.61
C PRO A 152 -4.23 -9.96 -10.47
N LEU A 153 -4.82 -10.77 -9.60
CA LEU A 153 -3.97 -11.62 -8.77
C LEU A 153 -3.03 -12.34 -9.73
N PRO A 154 -1.73 -12.46 -9.42
CA PRO A 154 -0.90 -13.39 -10.16
C PRO A 154 -1.65 -14.71 -10.11
N GLU A 155 -2.22 -15.13 -11.24
CA GLU A 155 -2.57 -16.52 -11.44
C GLU A 155 -1.31 -17.24 -11.01
N ASP A 156 -1.44 -18.11 -10.01
CA ASP A 156 -0.35 -18.92 -9.51
C ASP A 156 0.50 -19.33 -10.73
N GLU A 157 1.68 -18.73 -10.91
CA GLU A 157 2.58 -19.11 -12.02
C GLU A 157 3.00 -20.59 -11.86
N SER A 158 2.58 -21.25 -10.76
CA SER A 158 2.52 -22.69 -10.55
C SER A 158 1.45 -23.46 -11.34
N ALA A 159 0.56 -22.79 -12.09
CA ALA A 159 -0.49 -23.41 -12.90
C ALA A 159 -0.34 -23.13 -14.40
N HIS A 160 0.87 -22.84 -14.88
CA HIS A 160 1.16 -23.04 -16.30
C HIS A 160 0.84 -24.51 -16.61
N GLU A 161 -0.21 -24.77 -17.40
CA GLU A 161 -0.33 -26.06 -18.05
C GLU A 161 0.99 -26.27 -18.79
N PRO A 162 1.71 -27.39 -18.53
CA PRO A 162 3.01 -27.60 -19.15
C PRO A 162 2.83 -27.55 -20.66
N GLU A 163 3.51 -26.62 -21.33
CA GLU A 163 3.56 -26.63 -22.78
C GLU A 163 4.07 -28.02 -23.21
N PRO A 164 3.40 -28.68 -24.17
CA PRO A 164 3.82 -30.01 -24.61
C PRO A 164 5.29 -29.97 -25.08
N GLY A 165 6.19 -30.51 -24.27
CA GLY A 165 7.63 -30.56 -24.57
C GLY A 165 8.53 -29.63 -23.76
N LYS A 166 8.01 -28.72 -22.92
CA LYS A 166 8.80 -27.98 -21.93
C LYS A 166 8.52 -28.52 -20.52
N GLY A 167 9.56 -29.03 -19.88
CA GLY A 167 9.47 -29.46 -18.49
C GLY A 167 9.33 -28.30 -17.51
N PRO A 168 9.05 -28.59 -16.23
CA PRO A 168 8.93 -27.57 -15.18
C PRO A 168 10.22 -26.77 -14.97
N TRP A 169 11.36 -27.29 -15.42
CA TRP A 169 12.64 -26.58 -15.45
C TRP A 169 13.17 -26.47 -16.88
N PRO A 170 13.85 -25.36 -17.26
CA PRO A 170 14.29 -25.06 -18.63
C PRO A 170 15.12 -26.17 -19.30
N ASP A 171 15.93 -26.89 -18.52
CA ASP A 171 16.85 -27.93 -19.01
C ASP A 171 16.35 -29.36 -18.73
N ALA A 172 15.11 -29.52 -18.27
CA ALA A 172 14.57 -30.83 -17.94
C ALA A 172 13.94 -31.51 -19.16
N THR A 173 14.41 -32.70 -19.50
CA THR A 173 13.88 -33.51 -20.60
C THR A 173 12.75 -34.41 -20.10
N SER A 174 11.62 -34.45 -20.81
CA SER A 174 10.53 -35.37 -20.45
C SER A 174 10.94 -36.83 -20.70
N LEU A 175 10.79 -37.68 -19.70
CA LEU A 175 10.95 -39.13 -19.79
C LEU A 175 9.62 -39.86 -20.07
N GLY A 176 8.51 -39.11 -20.14
CA GLY A 176 7.15 -39.66 -20.27
C GLY A 176 6.49 -39.96 -18.93
N VAL A 177 5.16 -40.14 -18.94
CA VAL A 177 4.35 -40.45 -17.74
C VAL A 177 4.50 -39.39 -16.62
N GLY A 178 4.82 -38.16 -17.00
CA GLY A 178 5.03 -37.04 -16.07
C GLY A 178 6.41 -37.00 -15.39
N TRP A 179 7.34 -37.91 -15.72
CA TRP A 179 8.72 -37.85 -15.26
C TRP A 179 9.58 -36.93 -16.12
N PHE A 180 10.53 -36.26 -15.48
CA PHE A 180 11.50 -35.38 -16.11
C PHE A 180 12.92 -35.68 -15.63
N GLN A 181 13.89 -35.56 -16.54
CA GLN A 181 15.31 -35.72 -16.26
C GLN A 181 15.99 -34.36 -16.30
N SER A 182 16.54 -33.92 -15.18
CA SER A 182 17.48 -32.79 -15.13
C SER A 182 18.90 -33.27 -15.49
N GLN A 183 19.66 -32.44 -16.19
CA GLN A 183 21.05 -32.76 -16.58
C GLN A 183 21.99 -32.94 -15.39
N TRP A 184 21.68 -32.31 -14.25
CA TRP A 184 22.55 -32.29 -13.07
C TRP A 184 21.84 -32.80 -11.81
N PHE A 185 20.56 -32.50 -11.63
CA PHE A 185 19.84 -32.83 -10.39
C PHE A 185 19.40 -34.30 -10.34
N GLY A 186 19.05 -34.88 -11.49
CA GLY A 186 18.53 -36.25 -11.59
C GLY A 186 17.11 -36.32 -12.15
N SER A 187 16.49 -37.49 -11.99
CA SER A 187 15.10 -37.74 -12.39
C SER A 187 14.12 -37.27 -11.31
N PHE A 188 13.06 -36.59 -11.69
CA PHE A 188 12.03 -36.13 -10.77
C PHE A 188 10.65 -36.08 -11.43
N HIS A 189 9.62 -36.15 -10.59
CA HIS A 189 8.21 -36.09 -10.96
C HIS A 189 7.52 -34.89 -10.29
N PRO A 190 7.17 -33.83 -11.03
CA PRO A 190 6.46 -32.68 -10.49
C PRO A 190 4.99 -32.99 -10.19
N THR A 191 4.47 -32.42 -9.12
CA THR A 191 3.05 -32.52 -8.72
C THR A 191 2.36 -31.16 -8.69
N LYS A 192 1.02 -31.16 -8.58
CA LYS A 192 0.18 -29.95 -8.67
C LYS A 192 0.44 -28.87 -7.60
N ASN A 193 1.17 -29.19 -6.52
CA ASN A 193 1.41 -28.27 -5.40
C ASN A 193 2.88 -27.85 -5.28
N ARG A 194 3.61 -27.78 -6.40
CA ARG A 194 5.06 -27.52 -6.49
C ARG A 194 5.97 -28.56 -5.84
N TRP A 195 5.44 -29.52 -5.09
CA TRP A 195 6.18 -30.68 -4.63
C TRP A 195 6.69 -31.49 -5.81
N ILE A 196 7.93 -31.96 -5.70
CA ILE A 196 8.53 -32.90 -6.62
C ILE A 196 8.83 -34.19 -5.88
N TYR A 197 8.70 -35.31 -6.59
CA TYR A 197 9.24 -36.58 -6.14
C TYR A 197 10.53 -36.86 -6.91
N HIS A 198 11.68 -36.76 -6.25
CA HIS A 198 12.98 -37.04 -6.82
C HIS A 198 13.32 -38.52 -6.67
N ASP A 199 13.81 -39.16 -7.73
CA ASP A 199 14.02 -40.62 -7.82
C ASP A 199 14.87 -41.17 -6.65
N GLY A 200 15.86 -40.41 -6.18
CA GLY A 200 16.70 -40.80 -5.04
C GLY A 200 16.54 -39.97 -3.76
N LEU A 201 15.94 -38.78 -3.83
CA LEU A 201 15.80 -37.89 -2.65
C LEU A 201 14.39 -37.90 -2.07
N GLY A 202 13.43 -38.53 -2.76
CA GLY A 202 12.05 -38.60 -2.32
C GLY A 202 11.30 -37.28 -2.49
N TRP A 203 10.37 -37.02 -1.57
CA TRP A 203 9.51 -35.84 -1.59
C TRP A 203 10.27 -34.58 -1.18
N LEU A 204 10.36 -33.63 -2.11
CA LEU A 204 11.02 -32.35 -1.90
C LEU A 204 10.11 -31.21 -2.33
N TYR A 205 10.21 -30.09 -1.62
CA TYR A 205 9.60 -28.84 -2.04
C TYR A 205 10.70 -27.86 -2.47
N PRO A 206 10.84 -27.58 -3.79
CA PRO A 206 11.82 -26.63 -4.30
C PRO A 206 11.36 -25.17 -4.09
N SER A 207 12.30 -24.31 -3.76
CA SER A 207 12.17 -22.87 -3.60
C SER A 207 13.41 -22.19 -4.20
N GLY A 208 13.26 -21.07 -4.90
CA GLY A 208 14.37 -20.34 -5.50
C GLY A 208 14.00 -19.69 -6.82
N ASP A 209 14.83 -18.72 -7.23
CA ASP A 209 14.59 -17.89 -8.41
C ASP A 209 15.18 -18.50 -9.70
N SER A 210 15.99 -19.56 -9.58
CA SER A 210 16.66 -20.19 -10.71
C SER A 210 16.68 -21.72 -10.58
N PRO A 211 16.44 -22.44 -11.69
CA PRO A 211 16.55 -23.90 -11.73
C PRO A 211 17.97 -24.43 -11.48
N ASP A 212 19.00 -23.56 -11.52
CA ASP A 212 20.39 -23.93 -11.23
C ASP A 212 20.79 -23.70 -9.78
N ASN A 213 19.92 -23.07 -8.98
CA ASN A 213 20.16 -22.70 -7.59
C ASN A 213 18.91 -23.03 -6.75
N LEU A 214 18.93 -24.17 -6.07
CA LEU A 214 17.75 -24.76 -5.44
C LEU A 214 17.86 -24.73 -3.91
N TRP A 215 16.86 -24.13 -3.27
CA TRP A 215 16.50 -24.47 -1.90
C TRP A 215 15.47 -25.59 -1.92
N LEU A 216 15.72 -26.66 -1.18
CA LEU A 216 14.90 -27.86 -1.13
C LEU A 216 14.44 -28.05 0.32
N TRP A 217 13.15 -28.11 0.55
CA TRP A 217 12.60 -28.51 1.84
C TRP A 217 12.33 -30.00 1.84
N ASP A 218 12.94 -30.69 2.80
CA ASP A 218 12.68 -32.07 3.16
C ASP A 218 12.10 -32.15 4.58
N GLN A 219 11.30 -33.18 4.88
CA GLN A 219 10.64 -33.31 6.18
C GLN A 219 11.61 -33.55 7.34
N GLN A 220 12.70 -34.31 7.13
CA GLN A 220 13.66 -34.65 8.18
C GLN A 220 14.87 -33.70 8.14
N GLN A 221 15.42 -33.44 6.96
CA GLN A 221 16.61 -32.60 6.77
C GLN A 221 16.31 -31.10 6.83
N ARG A 222 15.03 -30.72 6.67
CA ARG A 222 14.55 -29.32 6.57
C ARG A 222 15.10 -28.65 5.31
N TRP A 223 15.35 -27.34 5.37
CA TRP A 223 15.89 -26.57 4.25
C TRP A 223 17.32 -26.98 3.95
N MET A 224 17.53 -27.44 2.72
CA MET A 224 18.83 -27.75 2.14
C MET A 224 19.04 -26.89 0.89
N TRP A 225 20.27 -26.47 0.65
CA TRP A 225 20.65 -25.70 -0.52
C TRP A 225 21.59 -26.49 -1.41
N THR A 226 21.42 -26.39 -2.72
CA THR A 226 22.36 -26.96 -3.70
C THR A 226 22.29 -26.19 -5.02
N ASN A 227 23.30 -26.37 -5.85
CA ASN A 227 23.35 -25.79 -7.18
C ASN A 227 24.02 -26.77 -8.16
N ARG A 228 23.96 -26.44 -9.46
CA ARG A 228 24.56 -27.26 -10.53
C ARG A 228 26.05 -27.58 -10.31
N GLU A 229 26.80 -26.70 -9.67
CA GLU A 229 28.26 -26.82 -9.52
C GLU A 229 28.67 -27.68 -8.31
N VAL A 230 27.84 -27.72 -7.26
CA VAL A 230 28.17 -28.39 -5.99
C VAL A 230 27.43 -29.72 -5.79
N TYR A 231 26.31 -29.94 -6.47
CA TYR A 231 25.57 -31.20 -6.39
C TYR A 231 26.48 -32.39 -6.74
N PRO A 232 26.49 -33.50 -5.96
CA PRO A 232 25.51 -33.93 -4.96
C PRO A 232 25.73 -33.42 -3.52
N GLN A 233 26.51 -32.36 -3.31
CA GLN A 233 26.63 -31.71 -2.00
C GLN A 233 25.41 -30.82 -1.73
N LEU A 234 24.89 -30.91 -0.51
CA LEU A 234 23.71 -30.21 -0.02
C LEU A 234 24.10 -29.45 1.26
N PHE A 235 23.85 -28.15 1.33
CA PHE A 235 24.05 -27.37 2.54
C PHE A 235 22.78 -27.37 3.38
N ARG A 236 22.84 -27.94 4.58
CA ARG A 236 21.70 -28.04 5.50
C ARG A 236 21.63 -26.81 6.41
N HIS A 237 20.55 -26.05 6.29
CA HIS A 237 20.44 -24.74 6.93
C HIS A 237 20.27 -24.80 8.46
N HIS A 238 19.63 -25.83 9.01
CA HIS A 238 19.24 -25.80 10.42
C HIS A 238 20.42 -25.94 11.39
N ASP A 239 21.47 -26.65 10.98
CA ASP A 239 22.71 -26.88 11.74
C ASP A 239 23.97 -26.39 11.00
N GLN A 240 23.78 -25.74 9.83
CA GLN A 240 24.83 -25.11 9.02
C GLN A 240 25.91 -26.12 8.59
N THR A 241 25.53 -27.39 8.37
CA THR A 241 26.45 -28.44 7.93
C THR A 241 26.32 -28.71 6.43
N TRP A 242 27.38 -29.24 5.85
CA TRP A 242 27.30 -29.84 4.52
C TRP A 242 26.98 -31.33 4.65
N LEU A 243 26.09 -31.78 3.77
CA LEU A 243 25.78 -33.17 3.53
C LEU A 243 26.26 -33.54 2.12
N TYR A 244 26.81 -34.72 1.96
CA TYR A 244 27.03 -35.33 0.64
C TYR A 244 25.97 -36.40 0.43
N TYR A 245 25.09 -36.20 -0.54
CA TYR A 245 24.09 -37.20 -0.89
C TYR A 245 24.77 -38.39 -1.58
N MET A 246 24.76 -39.53 -0.91
CA MET A 246 25.22 -40.80 -1.43
C MET A 246 24.02 -41.50 -2.07
N ILE A 247 24.26 -42.21 -3.16
CA ILE A 247 23.23 -42.97 -3.89
C ILE A 247 22.35 -43.78 -2.94
N GLU A 248 21.08 -43.91 -3.30
CA GLU A 248 20.13 -44.74 -2.59
C GLU A 248 20.59 -46.21 -2.58
N VAL A 249 20.62 -46.82 -1.39
CA VAL A 249 20.86 -48.26 -1.24
C VAL A 249 19.65 -48.86 -0.51
N LYS A 250 18.93 -49.76 -1.18
CA LYS A 250 17.75 -50.46 -0.63
C LYS A 250 16.62 -49.52 -0.13
N SER A 251 16.33 -48.44 -0.88
CA SER A 251 15.26 -47.50 -0.50
C SER A 251 15.51 -46.73 0.79
N GLN A 252 16.79 -46.58 1.15
CA GLN A 252 17.23 -45.65 2.17
C GLN A 252 18.11 -44.57 1.56
N ARG A 253 17.85 -43.34 1.97
CA ARG A 253 18.66 -42.17 1.59
C ARG A 253 19.86 -42.13 2.52
N ILE A 254 21.05 -42.00 1.95
CA ILE A 254 22.30 -41.99 2.71
C ILE A 254 22.96 -40.64 2.51
N PHE A 255 23.23 -39.95 3.61
CA PHE A 255 23.93 -38.68 3.60
C PHE A 255 25.22 -38.81 4.41
N PHE A 256 26.32 -38.29 3.90
CA PHE A 256 27.53 -38.14 4.69
C PHE A 256 27.60 -36.73 5.25
N ASN A 257 27.62 -36.60 6.58
CA ASN A 257 27.66 -35.32 7.28
C ASN A 257 29.11 -34.90 7.53
N TYR A 258 29.52 -33.78 6.93
CA TYR A 258 30.89 -33.26 7.05
C TYR A 258 31.23 -32.74 8.45
N SER A 259 30.25 -32.30 9.24
CA SER A 259 30.48 -31.82 10.60
C SER A 259 30.76 -32.96 11.59
N THR A 260 30.09 -34.11 11.43
CA THR A 260 30.23 -35.26 12.34
C THR A 260 31.15 -36.34 11.79
N ASN A 261 31.47 -36.28 10.49
CA ASN A 261 32.24 -37.29 9.76
C ASN A 261 31.57 -38.68 9.82
N GLN A 262 30.23 -38.70 9.79
CA GLN A 262 29.39 -39.89 9.93
C GLN A 262 28.34 -40.00 8.82
N LEU A 263 27.83 -41.22 8.63
CA LEU A 263 26.71 -41.49 7.73
C LEU A 263 25.38 -41.33 8.48
N GLU A 264 24.46 -40.59 7.86
CA GLU A 264 23.07 -40.44 8.26
C GLU A 264 22.20 -41.27 7.31
N PHE A 265 21.28 -42.05 7.87
CA PHE A 265 20.40 -42.95 7.14
C PHE A 265 18.96 -42.50 7.31
N GLU A 266 18.22 -42.47 6.21
CA GLU A 266 16.80 -42.10 6.14
C GLU A 266 15.95 -43.17 5.45
#